data_AF-A0A819Q3R0-F1
#
_entry.id   AF-A0A819Q3R0-F1
#
_cell.length_a   1.000
_cell.length_b   1.000
_cell.length_c   1.000
_cell.angle_alpha   90.00
_cell.angle_beta   90.00
_cell.angle_gamma   90.00
#
_symmetry.space_group_name_H-M   'P 1'
#
loop_
_entity.id
_entity.type
_entity.pdbx_description
1 polymer ?
#
loop_
_entity_poly.entity_id
_entity_poly.type
_entity_poly.pdbx_seq_one_letter_code
_entity_poly.pdbx_strand_id
1 'polypeptide(L)'
;MFCHRTNCSDSAFFYEAIQLNVTVNGYYTFVCNSSMDTYGYLYNNTFNPAYPAMNVLTKNDNAGGNLQFMLSRSLQTLSRYILVVTTYYKNITGPFTITAMGSASVGFSRINVTSKS
;
A
#
# COMPACT_ATOMS: atom_id res chain seq x y z
N MET A 1 0.05 -1.48 14.60
CA MET A 1 -1.25 -2.19 14.55
C MET A 1 -2.09 -1.55 13.45
N PHE A 2 -2.29 -2.24 12.32
CA PHE A 2 -3.08 -1.75 11.18
C PHE A 2 -4.43 -2.49 11.15
N CYS A 3 -5.53 -1.79 10.89
CA CYS A 3 -6.84 -2.41 10.78
C CYS A 3 -7.73 -1.66 9.78
N HIS A 4 -8.23 -2.39 8.80
CA HIS A 4 -9.09 -1.82 7.76
C HIS A 4 -10.60 -2.04 7.99
N ARG A 5 -11.00 -2.65 9.12
CA ARG A 5 -12.39 -2.95 9.49
C ARG A 5 -12.84 -2.10 10.70
N THR A 6 -14.14 -2.02 10.95
CA THR A 6 -14.74 -1.16 12.01
C THR A 6 -14.55 -1.69 13.44
N ASN A 7 -14.23 -2.97 13.62
CA ASN A 7 -14.00 -3.58 14.94
C ASN A 7 -12.60 -4.22 14.99
N CYS A 8 -11.65 -3.49 15.56
CA CYS A 8 -10.24 -3.86 15.66
C CYS A 8 -9.91 -4.24 17.11
N SER A 9 -10.66 -5.18 17.68
CA SER A 9 -10.41 -5.65 19.06
C SER A 9 -9.14 -6.49 19.18
N ASP A 10 -8.59 -6.96 18.05
CA ASP A 10 -7.28 -7.63 17.98
C ASP A 10 -6.51 -7.12 16.75
N SER A 11 -5.25 -6.76 16.96
CA SER A 11 -4.25 -6.33 15.97
C SER A 11 -3.95 -7.46 14.98
N ALA A 12 -4.77 -7.62 13.95
CA ALA A 12 -4.77 -8.87 13.20
C ALA A 12 -4.24 -8.79 11.75
N PHE A 13 -3.72 -7.64 11.31
CA PHE A 13 -3.16 -7.49 9.97
C PHE A 13 -1.69 -7.08 10.00
N PHE A 14 -0.87 -7.91 9.38
CA PHE A 14 0.50 -7.57 9.02
C PHE A 14 0.47 -6.62 7.83
N TYR A 15 1.45 -5.73 7.77
CA TYR A 15 1.59 -4.83 6.63
C TYR A 15 3.06 -4.59 6.31
N GLU A 16 3.30 -4.22 5.07
CA GLU A 16 4.57 -3.70 4.59
C GLU A 16 4.36 -2.28 4.09
N ALA A 17 5.21 -1.34 4.53
CA ALA A 17 5.13 0.06 4.13
C ALA A 17 6.32 0.42 3.25
N ILE A 18 6.03 0.92 2.06
CA ILE A 18 7.01 1.17 1.01
C ILE A 18 6.87 2.62 0.57
N GLN A 19 7.92 3.41 0.79
CA GLN A 19 8.00 4.74 0.20
C GLN A 19 8.26 4.64 -1.30
N LEU A 20 7.50 5.39 -2.08
CA LEU A 20 7.66 5.53 -3.52
C LEU A 20 8.53 6.73 -3.84
N ASN A 21 9.57 6.54 -4.64
CA ASN A 21 10.45 7.59 -5.14
C ASN A 21 10.09 7.87 -6.60
N VAL A 22 9.25 8.88 -6.82
CA VAL A 22 8.76 9.31 -8.13
C VAL A 22 9.62 10.44 -8.68
N THR A 23 10.25 10.22 -9.84
CA THR A 23 11.15 11.19 -10.49
C THR A 23 10.53 11.91 -11.68
N VAL A 24 9.35 11.48 -12.14
CA VAL A 24 8.61 12.10 -13.24
C VAL A 24 7.14 12.26 -12.86
N ASN A 25 6.55 13.43 -13.11
CA ASN A 25 5.10 13.61 -12.92
C ASN A 25 4.34 12.73 -13.91
N GLY A 26 3.33 11.99 -13.48
CA GLY A 26 2.65 11.09 -14.40
C GLY A 26 1.59 10.20 -13.78
N TYR A 27 0.97 9.38 -14.62
CA TYR A 27 0.00 8.37 -14.19
C TYR A 27 0.71 7.04 -13.98
N TYR A 28 0.50 6.45 -12.81
CA TYR A 28 1.16 5.22 -12.39
C TYR A 28 0.14 4.18 -11.96
N THR A 29 0.43 2.93 -12.24
CA THR A 29 -0.32 1.76 -11.80
C THR A 29 0.59 0.81 -11.06
N PHE A 30 0.16 0.37 -9.88
CA PHE A 30 0.85 -0.60 -9.03
C PHE A 30 -0.02 -1.85 -8.94
N VAL A 31 0.55 -2.99 -9.30
CA VAL A 31 -0.12 -4.30 -9.25
C VAL A 31 0.65 -5.20 -8.31
N CYS A 32 -0.07 -5.89 -7.43
CA CYS A 32 0.49 -6.93 -6.59
C CYS A 32 0.39 -8.30 -7.24
N ASN A 33 1.35 -9.16 -6.95
CA ASN A 33 1.24 -10.58 -7.23
C ASN A 33 1.70 -11.39 -6.02
N SER A 34 0.83 -12.26 -5.53
CA SER A 34 1.03 -13.14 -4.39
C SER A 34 0.08 -14.33 -4.46
N SER A 35 0.34 -15.37 -3.66
CA SER A 35 -0.65 -16.42 -3.37
C SER A 35 -1.66 -16.01 -2.29
N MET A 36 -1.44 -14.88 -1.61
CA MET A 36 -2.35 -14.33 -0.60
C MET A 36 -3.42 -13.45 -1.25
N ASP A 37 -4.57 -13.28 -0.62
CA ASP A 37 -5.55 -12.24 -0.96
C ASP A 37 -5.03 -10.88 -0.46
N THR A 38 -4.59 -10.01 -1.36
CA THR A 38 -3.85 -8.79 -1.02
C THR A 38 -4.71 -7.54 -1.09
N TYR A 39 -4.54 -6.65 -0.12
CA TYR A 39 -5.17 -5.34 -0.08
C TYR A 39 -4.08 -4.27 -0.12
N GLY A 40 -4.17 -3.36 -1.10
CA GLY A 40 -3.25 -2.25 -1.27
C GLY A 40 -3.87 -0.91 -0.87
N TYR A 41 -3.05 -0.04 -0.28
CA TYR A 41 -3.37 1.35 0.01
C TYR A 41 -2.26 2.26 -0.50
N LEU A 42 -2.63 3.38 -1.12
CA LEU A 42 -1.71 4.44 -1.49
C LEU A 42 -2.00 5.68 -0.65
N TYR A 43 -1.01 6.12 0.12
CA TYR A 43 -1.09 7.29 1.00
C TYR A 43 -0.34 8.49 0.44
N ASN A 44 -0.86 9.68 0.71
CA ASN A 44 -0.14 10.93 0.55
C ASN A 44 0.63 11.28 1.83
N ASN A 45 1.93 11.54 1.69
CA ASN A 45 2.85 11.97 2.75
C ASN A 45 3.08 10.97 3.90
N THR A 46 2.06 10.73 4.74
CA THR A 46 2.18 9.92 5.95
C THR A 46 1.16 8.78 5.99
N PHE A 47 1.59 7.67 6.56
CA PHE A 47 0.76 6.54 6.91
C PHE A 47 0.86 6.33 8.43
N ASN A 48 -0.28 6.34 9.11
CA ASN A 48 -0.37 6.00 10.53
C ASN A 48 -1.23 4.74 10.68
N PRO A 49 -0.68 3.61 11.15
CA PRO A 49 -1.43 2.38 11.26
C PRO A 49 -2.58 2.45 12.28
N ALA A 50 -2.50 3.34 13.28
CA ALA A 50 -3.59 3.60 14.23
C ALA A 50 -4.75 4.40 13.62
N TYR A 51 -4.50 5.15 12.54
CA TYR A 51 -5.50 5.94 11.82
C TYR A 51 -5.39 5.70 10.31
N PRO A 52 -5.65 4.46 9.84
CA PRO A 52 -5.32 4.05 8.48
C PRO A 52 -6.20 4.68 7.40
N ALA A 53 -7.28 5.37 7.77
CA ALA A 53 -8.09 6.14 6.84
C ALA A 53 -7.50 7.52 6.51
N MET A 54 -6.59 8.04 7.34
CA MET A 54 -5.99 9.35 7.09
C MET A 54 -5.07 9.31 5.87
N ASN A 55 -5.15 10.34 5.04
CA ASN A 55 -4.28 10.56 3.87
C ASN A 55 -4.33 9.49 2.77
N VAL A 56 -5.33 8.60 2.77
CA VAL A 56 -5.51 7.60 1.69
C VAL A 56 -5.91 8.31 0.40
N LEU A 57 -5.16 8.09 -0.66
CA LEU A 57 -5.48 8.54 -2.02
C LEU A 57 -6.34 7.52 -2.77
N THR A 58 -6.03 6.23 -2.60
CA THR A 58 -6.78 5.11 -3.19
C THR A 58 -6.44 3.82 -2.46
N LYS A 59 -7.37 2.86 -2.50
CA LYS A 59 -7.20 1.51 -1.95
C LYS A 59 -8.06 0.52 -2.75
N ASN A 60 -7.60 -0.70 -2.90
CA ASN A 60 -8.30 -1.76 -3.63
C ASN A 60 -7.73 -3.14 -3.24
N ASP A 61 -8.52 -4.19 -3.33
CA ASP A 61 -8.19 -5.58 -2.96
C ASP A 61 -8.37 -6.61 -4.09
N ASN A 62 -8.96 -6.27 -5.24
CA ASN A 62 -9.34 -7.28 -6.23
C ASN A 62 -9.20 -6.88 -7.71
N ALA A 63 -8.77 -5.66 -8.01
CA ALA A 63 -8.72 -5.14 -9.38
C ALA A 63 -7.50 -5.63 -10.19
N GLY A 64 -6.51 -6.26 -9.56
CA GLY A 64 -5.32 -6.84 -10.21
C GLY A 64 -5.52 -8.24 -10.78
N GLY A 65 -6.72 -8.83 -10.60
CA GLY A 65 -6.98 -10.24 -10.89
C GLY A 65 -6.45 -11.16 -9.79
N ASN A 66 -6.96 -12.40 -9.72
CA ASN A 66 -6.58 -13.40 -8.69
C ASN A 66 -6.59 -12.86 -7.24
N LEU A 67 -7.57 -12.01 -6.91
CA LEU A 67 -7.70 -11.37 -5.58
C LEU A 67 -6.49 -10.52 -5.18
N GLN A 68 -5.81 -9.95 -6.17
CA GLN A 68 -4.71 -9.03 -5.93
C GLN A 68 -5.17 -7.59 -6.10
N PHE A 69 -4.57 -6.69 -5.33
CA PHE A 69 -4.82 -5.27 -5.54
C PHE A 69 -4.21 -4.75 -6.84
N MET A 70 -4.91 -3.77 -7.42
CA MET A 70 -4.36 -2.84 -8.41
C MET A 70 -4.73 -1.43 -8.02
N LEU A 71 -3.75 -0.53 -7.96
CA LEU A 71 -3.94 0.88 -7.62
C LEU A 71 -3.40 1.75 -8.75
N SER A 72 -4.21 2.71 -9.22
CA SER A 72 -3.78 3.66 -10.25
C SER A 72 -3.99 5.10 -9.80
N ARG A 73 -2.98 5.96 -9.98
CA ARG A 73 -3.04 7.36 -9.56
C ARG A 73 -2.03 8.23 -10.31
N SER A 74 -2.39 9.50 -10.53
CA SER A 74 -1.41 10.53 -10.91
C SER A 74 -0.53 10.90 -9.72
N LEU A 75 0.78 10.78 -9.88
CA LEU A 75 1.79 11.12 -8.87
C LEU A 75 2.68 12.26 -9.36
N GLN A 76 3.12 13.06 -8.40
CA GLN A 76 3.99 14.21 -8.64
C GLN A 76 5.39 13.96 -8.04
N THR A 77 6.39 14.51 -8.71
CA THR A 77 7.76 14.62 -8.18
C THR A 77 7.78 15.43 -6.90
N LEU A 78 8.82 15.22 -6.08
CA LEU A 78 9.03 15.88 -4.78
C LEU A 78 7.93 15.64 -3.73
N SER A 79 6.86 14.92 -4.09
CA SER A 79 5.83 14.45 -3.18
C SER A 79 6.22 13.12 -2.57
N ARG A 80 5.89 12.94 -1.29
CA ARG A 80 6.10 11.68 -0.58
C ARG A 80 4.85 10.82 -0.72
N TYR A 81 4.99 9.61 -1.23
CA TYR A 81 3.89 8.63 -1.26
C TYR A 81 4.31 7.35 -0.55
N ILE A 82 3.35 6.71 0.11
CA ILE A 82 3.57 5.44 0.80
C ILE A 82 2.57 4.43 0.26
N LEU A 83 3.09 3.38 -0.37
CA LEU A 83 2.32 2.18 -0.70
C LEU A 83 2.34 1.25 0.51
N VAL A 84 1.17 0.88 0.99
CA VAL A 84 1.01 -0.14 2.04
C VAL A 84 0.42 -1.38 1.42
N VAL A 85 1.10 -2.51 1.64
CA VAL A 85 0.66 -3.84 1.25
C VAL A 85 0.21 -4.57 2.50
N THR A 86 -1.00 -5.12 2.49
CA THR A 86 -1.55 -5.95 3.56
C THR A 86 -2.41 -7.05 2.96
N THR A 87 -3.12 -7.81 3.78
CA THR A 87 -3.99 -8.91 3.35
C THR A 87 -5.45 -8.60 3.63
N TYR A 88 -6.36 -9.14 2.83
CA TYR A 88 -7.80 -9.03 3.08
C TYR A 88 -8.25 -9.80 4.33
N TYR A 89 -7.56 -10.93 4.61
CA TYR A 89 -7.78 -11.78 5.78
C TYR A 89 -6.71 -11.55 6.83
N LYS A 90 -7.12 -11.67 8.10
CA LYS A 90 -6.23 -11.52 9.26
C LYS A 90 -5.23 -12.66 9.40
N ASN A 91 -4.11 -12.39 10.07
CA ASN A 91 -3.07 -13.35 10.46
C ASN A 91 -2.45 -14.14 9.30
N ILE A 92 -2.51 -13.59 8.08
CA ILE A 92 -1.85 -14.15 6.90
C ILE A 92 -0.55 -13.39 6.65
N THR A 93 0.50 -14.15 6.33
CA THR A 93 1.78 -13.63 5.84
C THR A 93 2.25 -14.49 4.67
N GLY A 94 3.11 -13.92 3.85
CA GLY A 94 3.62 -14.60 2.66
C GLY A 94 4.40 -13.64 1.78
N PRO A 95 5.14 -14.19 0.80
CA PRO A 95 5.87 -13.37 -0.16
C PRO A 95 4.89 -12.68 -1.12
N PHE A 96 5.29 -11.51 -1.60
CA PHE A 96 4.60 -10.79 -2.66
C PHE A 96 5.61 -10.06 -3.54
N THR A 97 5.17 -9.69 -4.73
CA THR A 97 5.91 -8.83 -5.66
C THR A 97 5.02 -7.67 -6.07
N ILE A 98 5.62 -6.50 -6.28
CA ILE A 98 4.93 -5.31 -6.79
C ILE A 98 5.53 -4.91 -8.11
N THR A 99 4.68 -4.76 -9.13
CA THR A 99 5.04 -4.21 -10.42
C THR A 99 4.48 -2.79 -10.53
N ALA A 100 5.35 -1.81 -10.79
CA ALA A 100 4.95 -0.46 -11.15
C ALA A 100 5.02 -0.26 -12.66
N MET A 101 3.96 0.30 -13.23
CA MET A 101 3.86 0.69 -14.64
C MET A 101 3.45 2.17 -14.71
N GLY A 102 3.90 2.90 -15.73
CA GLY A 102 3.49 4.28 -15.91
C GLY A 102 4.55 5.13 -16.61
N SER A 103 4.51 6.43 -16.32
CA SER A 103 5.32 7.44 -17.01
C SER A 103 6.84 7.30 -16.82
N ALA A 104 7.31 6.60 -15.78
CA ALA A 104 8.72 6.30 -15.55
C ALA A 104 8.88 5.12 -14.57
N SER A 105 10.12 4.67 -14.35
CA SER A 105 10.43 3.75 -13.24
C SER A 105 10.22 4.43 -11.88
N VAL A 106 9.66 3.70 -10.92
CA VAL A 106 9.48 4.16 -9.54
C VAL A 106 10.45 3.42 -8.63
N GLY A 107 11.21 4.14 -7.81
CA GLY A 107 12.06 3.53 -6.79
C GLY A 107 11.23 3.11 -5.58
N PHE A 108 11.54 1.95 -5.01
CA PHE A 108 10.88 1.44 -3.79
C PHE A 108 11.87 1.45 -2.63
N SER A 109 11.44 2.01 -1.50
CA SER A 109 12.23 2.02 -0.27
C SER A 109 11.36 1.55 0.88
N ARG A 110 11.70 0.40 1.46
CA ARG A 110 11.04 -0.11 2.66
C ARG A 110 11.20 0.88 3.81
N ILE A 111 10.12 1.17 4.53
CA ILE A 111 10.14 2.07 5.69
C ILE A 111 9.59 1.39 6.94
N ASN A 112 10.28 1.59 8.06
CA ASN A 112 9.78 1.18 9.37
C ASN A 112 8.84 2.25 9.91
N VAL A 113 7.55 1.95 9.94
CA VAL A 113 6.55 2.85 10.51
C VAL A 113 6.45 2.57 11.99
N THR A 114 7.25 3.28 12.79
CA THR A 114 7.09 3.28 14.24
C THR A 114 5.85 4.10 14.58
N SER A 115 4.83 3.46 15.17
CA SER A 115 3.84 4.21 15.94
C SER A 115 4.60 4.92 17.05
N LYS A 116 4.69 6.25 17.01
CA LYS A 116 5.07 7.00 18.21
C LYS A 116 4.00 6.66 19.25
N SER A 117 4.42 5.89 20.26
CA SER A 117 3.71 5.63 21.50
C SER A 117 3.46 6.94 22.24
#